data_AF-A0A534U3K3-F1
#
_entry.id   AF-A0A534U3K3-F1
#
_cell.length_a   1.000
_cell.length_b   1.000
_cell.length_c   1.000
_cell.angle_alpha   90.00
_cell.angle_beta   90.00
_cell.angle_gamma   90.00
#
_symmetry.space_group_name_H-M   'P 1'
#
loop_
_entity.id
_entity.type
_entity.pdbx_description
1 polymer ?
#
loop_
_entity_poly.entity_id
_entity_poly.type
_entity_poly.pdbx_seq_one_letter_code
_entity_poly.pdbx_strand_id
1 'polypeptide(L)'
;MITDGADDLVAFQDVRIISSTAPALLCRIGGRNVWLPRRHISGKLWCNGDRGKLFIRRWVARDRHLIDLHGVAISCLVPYTVPSRRPAQLHLVRRRDPRDVESST
;
A
#
# COMPACT_ATOMS: atom_id res chain seq x y z
N MET A 1 18.26 -22.33 20.43
CA MET A 1 18.16 -22.79 19.03
C MET A 1 16.86 -22.23 18.48
N ILE A 2 16.92 -21.18 17.64
CA ILE A 2 15.73 -20.55 17.06
C ILE A 2 15.40 -21.38 15.83
N THR A 3 14.51 -22.36 16.00
CA THR A 3 13.97 -23.13 14.88
C THR A 3 13.22 -22.17 13.97
N ASP A 4 13.80 -21.98 12.80
CA ASP A 4 13.07 -22.00 11.54
C ASP A 4 11.86 -21.05 11.46
N GLY A 5 12.17 -19.77 11.32
CA GLY A 5 11.19 -18.74 10.97
C GLY A 5 10.68 -18.82 9.53
N ALA A 6 10.79 -19.98 8.85
CA ALA A 6 10.23 -20.20 7.52
C ALA A 6 8.77 -20.70 7.59
N ASP A 7 8.37 -21.36 8.68
CA ASP A 7 7.03 -21.95 8.82
C ASP A 7 5.95 -21.00 9.36
N ASP A 8 6.29 -19.76 9.72
CA ASP A 8 5.32 -18.79 10.27
C ASP A 8 4.83 -17.78 9.23
N LEU A 9 4.68 -18.19 7.97
CA LEU A 9 4.16 -17.36 6.89
C LEU A 9 2.66 -17.62 6.65
N VAL A 10 1.87 -16.56 6.68
CA VAL A 10 0.45 -16.60 6.34
C VAL A 10 0.26 -16.15 4.89
N ALA A 11 -0.47 -16.94 4.12
CA ALA A 11 -0.81 -16.63 2.74
C ALA A 11 -2.04 -15.72 2.65
N PHE A 12 -1.93 -14.67 1.84
CA PHE A 12 -3.03 -13.79 1.46
C PHE A 12 -3.17 -13.80 -0.06
N GLN A 13 -4.36 -14.12 -0.57
CA GLN A 13 -4.55 -14.44 -2.00
C GLN A 13 -4.91 -13.22 -2.87
N ASP A 14 -5.62 -12.23 -2.30
CA ASP A 14 -6.04 -11.01 -3.01
C ASP A 14 -5.35 -9.77 -2.43
N VAL A 15 -4.04 -9.69 -2.65
CA VAL A 15 -3.22 -8.54 -2.24
C VAL A 15 -2.96 -7.66 -3.45
N ARG A 16 -3.12 -6.34 -3.28
CA ARG A 16 -2.75 -5.34 -4.30
C ARG A 16 -1.71 -4.37 -3.76
N ILE A 17 -0.62 -4.13 -4.47
CA ILE A 17 0.34 -3.09 -4.09
C ILE A 17 -0.17 -1.74 -4.59
N ILE A 18 -0.32 -0.79 -3.68
CA ILE A 18 -0.76 0.59 -3.93
C ILE A 18 0.43 1.55 -4.03
N SER A 19 1.52 1.24 -3.34
CA SER A 19 2.76 2.01 -3.41
C SER A 19 3.93 1.13 -2.98
N SER A 20 5.11 1.44 -3.49
CA SER A 20 6.34 0.73 -3.19
C SER A 20 7.42 1.75 -2.82
N THR A 21 8.05 1.51 -1.68
CA THR A 21 9.25 2.23 -1.22
C THR A 21 10.41 1.25 -1.10
N ALA A 22 11.64 1.74 -0.96
CA ALA A 22 12.79 0.86 -0.75
C ALA A 22 12.64 -0.10 0.45
N PRO A 23 12.16 0.33 1.66
CA PRO A 23 12.03 -0.58 2.81
C PRO A 23 10.67 -1.27 2.98
N ALA A 24 9.60 -0.76 2.37
CA ALA A 24 8.24 -1.22 2.63
C ALA A 24 7.31 -1.13 1.42
N LEU A 25 6.28 -1.97 1.40
CA LEU A 25 5.19 -1.95 0.42
C LEU A 25 3.90 -1.54 1.10
N LEU A 26 3.14 -0.66 0.45
CA LEU A 26 1.76 -0.37 0.84
C LEU A 26 0.85 -1.36 0.13
N CYS A 27 0.33 -2.32 0.87
CA CYS A 27 -0.52 -3.38 0.35
C CYS A 27 -1.97 -3.12 0.74
N ARG A 28 -2.89 -3.38 -0.18
CA ARG A 28 -4.33 -3.48 0.09
C ARG A 28 -4.69 -4.95 0.26
N ILE A 29 -5.19 -5.31 1.44
CA ILE A 29 -5.51 -6.69 1.84
C ILE A 29 -6.86 -6.66 2.56
N GLY A 30 -7.84 -7.44 2.09
CA GLY A 30 -9.22 -7.32 2.59
C GLY A 30 -9.70 -5.86 2.50
N GLY A 31 -9.33 -5.17 1.43
CA GLY A 31 -9.55 -3.75 1.22
C GLY A 31 -9.02 -2.75 2.28
N ARG A 32 -8.33 -3.19 3.33
CA ARG A 32 -7.55 -2.35 4.24
C ARG A 32 -6.19 -2.04 3.61
N ASN A 33 -5.69 -0.83 3.81
CA ASN A 33 -4.35 -0.43 3.36
C ASN A 33 -3.36 -0.59 4.52
N VAL A 34 -2.29 -1.37 4.32
CA VAL A 34 -1.31 -1.71 5.35
C VAL A 34 0.10 -1.58 4.78
N TRP A 35 0.97 -0.89 5.52
CA TRP A 35 2.40 -0.85 5.23
C TRP A 35 3.09 -2.11 5.77
N LEU A 36 3.74 -2.85 4.88
CA LEU A 36 4.43 -4.09 5.18
C LEU A 36 5.95 -3.95 4.89
N PRO A 37 6.83 -4.23 5.86
CA PRO A 37 8.27 -4.23 5.62
C PRO A 37 8.67 -5.35 4.65
N ARG A 38 9.50 -5.03 3.65
CA ARG A 38 9.92 -6.00 2.62
C ARG A 38 10.63 -7.23 3.19
N ARG A 39 11.35 -7.07 4.30
CA ARG A 39 12.06 -8.18 4.99
C ARG A 39 11.14 -9.24 5.61
N HIS A 40 9.85 -8.94 5.79
CA HIS A 40 8.89 -9.84 6.46
C HIS A 40 7.80 -10.36 5.54
N ILE A 41 7.96 -10.10 4.24
CA ILE A 41 7.05 -10.57 3.20
C ILE A 41 7.83 -11.44 2.22
N SER A 42 7.14 -12.41 1.64
CA SER A 42 7.66 -13.29 0.60
C SER A 42 6.62 -13.40 -0.51
N GLY A 43 7.09 -13.48 -1.77
CA GLY A 43 6.21 -13.57 -2.93
C GLY A 43 6.75 -12.82 -4.14
N LYS A 44 5.91 -12.76 -5.18
CA LYS A 44 6.24 -12.14 -6.47
C LYS A 44 5.71 -10.73 -6.64
N LEU A 45 5.04 -10.15 -5.63
CA LEU A 45 4.52 -8.79 -5.69
C LEU A 45 5.59 -7.83 -5.17
N TRP A 46 6.05 -6.91 -6.01
CA TRP A 46 7.15 -5.98 -5.69
C TRP A 46 6.88 -4.53 -6.11
N CYS A 47 6.07 -4.35 -7.14
CA CYS A 47 5.87 -3.07 -7.81
C CYS A 47 4.46 -2.52 -7.60
N ASN A 48 4.33 -1.20 -7.74
CA ASN A 48 3.04 -0.55 -7.67
C ASN A 48 2.11 -1.09 -8.78
N GLY A 49 0.89 -1.48 -8.40
CA GLY A 49 -0.08 -2.07 -9.32
C GLY A 49 -0.13 -3.60 -9.31
N ASP A 50 0.91 -4.28 -8.80
CA ASP A 50 0.94 -5.73 -8.72
C ASP A 50 -0.24 -6.27 -7.90
N ARG A 51 -0.80 -7.40 -8.34
CA ARG A 51 -1.89 -8.09 -7.67
C ARG A 51 -1.64 -9.59 -7.61
N GLY A 52 -1.97 -10.20 -6.47
CA GLY A 52 -2.01 -11.65 -6.35
C GLY A 52 -1.71 -12.12 -4.94
N LYS A 53 -1.03 -13.27 -4.87
CA LYS A 53 -0.69 -13.92 -3.61
C LYS A 53 0.54 -13.29 -2.97
N LEU A 54 0.45 -12.97 -1.68
CA LEU A 54 1.56 -12.53 -0.85
C LEU A 54 1.62 -13.37 0.43
N PHE A 55 2.83 -13.69 0.87
CA PHE A 55 3.07 -14.35 2.14
C PHE A 55 3.64 -13.34 3.13
N ILE A 56 3.11 -13.32 4.35
CA ILE A 56 3.49 -12.35 5.38
C ILE A 56 3.79 -13.12 6.67
N ARG A 57 4.84 -12.74 7.40
CA ARG A 57 5.09 -13.33 8.73
C ARG A 57 3.88 -13.17 9.65
N ARG A 58 3.49 -14.24 10.35
CA ARG A 58 2.28 -14.30 11.19
C ARG A 58 2.31 -13.25 12.29
N TRP A 59 3.45 -13.01 12.93
CA TRP A 59 3.56 -11.95 13.93
C TRP A 59 3.28 -10.55 13.34
N VAL A 60 3.71 -10.28 12.10
CA VAL A 60 3.38 -9.02 11.40
C VAL A 60 1.90 -8.98 11.06
N ALA A 61 1.36 -10.10 10.59
CA ALA A 61 -0.07 -10.20 10.29
C ALA A 61 -0.93 -10.00 11.55
N ARG A 62 -0.50 -10.50 12.71
CA ARG A 62 -1.16 -10.25 14.01
C ARG A 62 -1.03 -8.80 14.45
N ASP A 63 0.17 -8.23 14.43
CA ASP A 63 0.44 -6.82 14.75
C ASP A 63 -0.41 -5.86 13.91
N ARG A 64 -0.66 -6.22 12.65
CA ARG A 64 -1.48 -5.44 11.71
C ARG A 64 -2.95 -5.85 11.68
N HIS A 65 -3.38 -6.73 12.58
CA HIS A 65 -4.76 -7.24 12.66
C HIS A 65 -5.30 -7.73 11.31
N LEU A 66 -4.43 -8.40 10.54
CA LEU A 66 -4.75 -9.03 9.26
C LEU A 66 -5.24 -10.47 9.42
N ILE A 67 -4.92 -11.08 10.56
CA ILE A 67 -5.36 -12.42 10.95
C ILE A 67 -6.00 -12.40 12.33
N ASP A 68 -6.88 -13.36 12.61
CA ASP A 68 -7.45 -13.58 13.92
C ASP A 68 -6.47 -14.27 14.89
N LEU A 69 -6.93 -14.56 16.11
CA LEU A 69 -6.15 -15.26 17.14
C LEU A 69 -5.75 -16.67 16.68
N HIS A 70 -6.58 -17.32 15.87
CA HIS A 70 -6.36 -18.64 15.29
C HIS A 70 -5.41 -18.60 14.08
N GLY A 71 -5.09 -17.42 13.56
CA GLY A 71 -4.23 -17.22 12.39
C GLY A 71 -4.97 -17.29 11.05
N VAL A 72 -6.30 -17.22 11.07
CA VAL A 72 -7.12 -17.16 9.86
C VAL A 72 -7.10 -15.73 9.35
N ALA A 73 -6.84 -15.55 8.05
CA ALA A 73 -6.88 -14.24 7.42
C ALA A 73 -8.27 -13.62 7.59
N ILE A 74 -8.30 -12.40 8.12
CA ILE A 74 -9.53 -11.61 8.26
C ILE A 74 -9.88 -11.10 6.87
N SER A 75 -10.61 -11.92 6.13
CA SER A 75 -11.27 -11.51 4.89
C SER A 75 -12.27 -10.43 5.25
N CYS A 76 -11.91 -9.17 5.02
CA CYS A 76 -12.89 -8.10 5.08
C CYS A 76 -13.86 -8.29 3.90
N LEU A 77 -14.98 -8.96 4.16
CA LEU A 77 -16.12 -9.10 3.26
C LEU A 77 -16.89 -7.79 3.09
N VAL A 78 -16.25 -6.64 3.32
CA VAL A 78 -16.90 -5.35 3.16
C VAL A 78 -16.73 -4.94 1.70
N PRO A 79 -17.80 -4.85 0.89
CA PRO A 79 -17.72 -4.18 -0.40
C PRO A 79 -17.31 -2.74 -0.12
N TYR A 80 -16.05 -2.43 -0.38
CA TYR A 80 -15.56 -1.06 -0.29
C TYR A 80 -16.30 -0.26 -1.37
N THR A 81 -17.36 0.43 -0.98
CA THR A 81 -17.87 1.59 -1.69
C THR A 81 -16.68 2.54 -1.80
N VAL A 82 -16.12 2.61 -3.01
CA VAL A 82 -15.08 3.57 -3.36
C VAL A 82 -15.59 4.95 -2.95
N PRO A 83 -14.90 5.71 -2.07
CA PRO A 83 -15.20 7.12 -1.95
C PRO A 83 -14.85 7.72 -3.31
N SER A 84 -15.86 8.20 -4.02
CA SER A 84 -15.70 8.94 -5.27
C SER A 84 -14.78 10.13 -4.98
N ARG A 85 -13.48 9.97 -5.26
CA ARG A 85 -12.52 11.07 -5.24
C ARG A 85 -12.89 11.94 -6.43
N ARG A 86 -13.75 12.91 -6.18
CA ARG A 86 -13.92 14.05 -7.09
C ARG A 86 -12.51 14.63 -7.33
N PRO A 87 -12.08 14.80 -8.59
CA PRO A 87 -10.78 15.41 -8.86
C PRO A 87 -10.81 16.82 -8.26
N ALA A 88 -9.92 17.08 -7.29
CA ALA A 88 -9.69 18.44 -6.83
C ALA A 88 -9.13 19.22 -8.02
N GLN A 89 -9.94 20.12 -8.59
CA GLN A 89 -9.45 21.10 -9.57
C GLN A 89 -8.43 21.97 -8.85
N LEU A 90 -7.15 21.70 -9.10
CA LEU A 90 -6.08 22.61 -8.72
C LEU A 90 -6.21 23.84 -9.61
N HIS A 91 -6.62 24.97 -9.04
CA HIS A 91 -6.54 26.26 -9.72
C HIS A 91 -5.06 26.61 -9.92
N LEU A 92 -4.60 26.53 -11.17
CA LEU A 92 -3.31 27.04 -11.60
C LEU A 92 -3.35 28.56 -11.52
N VAL A 93 -2.84 29.13 -10.42
CA VAL A 93 -2.61 30.58 -10.34
C VAL A 93 -1.45 30.92 -11.26
N ARG A 94 -1.78 31.47 -12.45
CA ARG A 94 -0.80 32.03 -13.38
C ARG A 94 -0.06 33.16 -12.66
N ARG A 95 1.21 32.95 -12.31
CA ARG A 95 2.07 34.06 -11.87
C ARG A 95 2.16 35.03 -13.03
N ARG A 96 1.67 36.25 -12.80
CA ARG A 96 1.81 37.37 -13.72
C ARG A 96 3.30 37.74 -13.74
N ASP A 97 3.92 37.47 -14.87
CA ASP A 97 5.27 37.86 -15.22
C ASP A 97 5.26 39.38 -15.49
N PRO A 98 5.94 40.22 -14.69
CA PRO A 98 6.07 41.64 -14.98
C PRO A 98 7.18 41.82 -16.01
N ARG A 99 6.88 41.46 -17.27
CA ARG A 99 7.72 41.84 -18.40
C ARG A 99 7.44 43.28 -18.79
N ASP A 100 8.54 43.99 -19.04
CA ASP A 100 8.70 44.85 -20.21
C ASP A 100 7.60 45.89 -20.45
N VAL A 101 7.70 47.01 -19.75
CA VAL A 101 7.57 48.37 -20.30
C VAL A 101 8.56 49.18 -19.47
N GLU A 102 9.70 49.64 -19.99
CA GLU A 102 9.77 50.74 -20.95
C GLU A 102 11.18 50.77 -21.59
N SER A 103 11.24 50.71 -22.92
CA SER A 103 12.39 51.22 -23.68
C SER A 103 12.04 52.60 -24.21
N SER A 104 13.03 53.49 -24.16
CA SER A 104 13.18 54.69 -24.99
C SER A 104 12.28 55.89 -24.67
N THR A 105 12.84 56.91 -24.04
CA THR A 105 13.37 58.12 -24.73
C THR A 105 14.43 58.79 -23.85
#